data_AF-A0A231RBZ7-F1
#
_entry.id   AF-A0A231RBZ7-F1
#
_cell.length_a   1.000
_cell.length_b   1.000
_cell.length_c   1.000
_cell.angle_alpha   90.00
_cell.angle_beta   90.00
_cell.angle_gamma   90.00
#
_symmetry.space_group_name_H-M   'P 1'
#
loop_
_entity.id
_entity.type
_entity.pdbx_description
1 polymer ?
#
loop_
_entity_poly.entity_id
_entity_poly.type
_entity_poly.pdbx_seq_one_letter_code
_entity_poly.pdbx_strand_id
1 'polypeptide(L)'
;MAFSLFISFNQDPGVGQGYYSAVEPLGTSGLIRTINFSGELIRLVVTRYAGLPPVEVDVSAASEYSFAVGNIQTIGILNLGGGIASGFLEISFPG
;
A
#
# COMPACT_ATOMS: atom_id res chain seq x y z
N MET A 1 2.00 19.22 -9.96
CA MET A 1 1.76 19.55 -8.54
C MET A 1 1.95 18.29 -7.73
N ALA A 2 2.80 18.30 -6.71
CA ALA A 2 2.98 17.13 -5.85
C ALA A 2 1.76 16.98 -4.94
N PHE A 3 1.28 15.76 -4.75
CA PHE A 3 0.19 15.48 -3.82
C PHE A 3 0.48 14.24 -3.00
N SER A 4 0.01 14.26 -1.75
CA SER A 4 0.13 13.13 -0.83
C SER A 4 -1.24 12.72 -0.34
N LEU A 5 -1.47 11.41 -0.31
CA LEU A 5 -2.69 10.78 0.18
C LEU A 5 -2.34 10.03 1.47
N PHE A 6 -3.13 10.26 2.52
CA PHE A 6 -2.94 9.62 3.83
C PHE A 6 -4.23 8.92 4.23
N ILE A 7 -4.18 7.60 4.39
CA ILE A 7 -5.36 6.74 4.58
C ILE A 7 -5.15 5.84 5.79
N SER A 8 -6.12 5.77 6.68
CA SER A 8 -6.17 4.75 7.72
C SER A 8 -6.72 3.43 7.18
N PHE A 9 -6.19 2.33 7.70
CA PHE A 9 -6.78 1.01 7.50
C PHE A 9 -7.04 0.34 8.85
N ASN A 10 -8.11 -0.46 8.87
CA ASN A 10 -8.48 -1.35 9.96
C ASN A 10 -9.19 -2.55 9.32
N GLN A 11 -8.58 -3.74 9.41
CA GLN A 11 -8.99 -4.90 8.62
C GLN A 11 -8.99 -6.16 9.48
N ASP A 12 -10.09 -6.92 9.40
CA ASP A 12 -10.20 -8.25 10.02
C ASP A 12 -9.20 -9.26 9.42
N PRO A 13 -8.92 -10.37 10.12
CA PRO A 13 -8.04 -11.43 9.63
C PRO A 13 -8.43 -11.92 8.23
N GLY A 14 -7.44 -12.02 7.32
CA GLY A 14 -7.65 -12.49 5.95
C GLY A 14 -8.31 -11.49 5.00
N VAL A 15 -8.68 -10.29 5.45
CA VAL A 15 -9.30 -9.27 4.59
C VAL A 15 -8.24 -8.55 3.76
N GLY A 16 -8.48 -8.48 2.44
CA GLY A 16 -7.74 -7.64 1.50
C GLY A 16 -8.59 -6.47 1.03
N GLN A 17 -8.02 -5.26 1.00
CA GLN A 17 -8.70 -4.05 0.56
C GLN A 17 -7.79 -3.18 -0.30
N GLY A 18 -8.36 -2.63 -1.38
CA GLY A 18 -7.72 -1.61 -2.21
C GLY A 18 -7.94 -0.21 -1.61
N TYR A 19 -6.87 0.60 -1.58
CA TYR A 19 -6.85 1.95 -1.01
C TYR A 19 -6.58 3.03 -2.06
N TYR A 20 -5.99 2.65 -3.18
CA TYR A 20 -5.72 3.57 -4.28
C TYR A 20 -5.88 2.86 -5.62
N SER A 21 -6.42 3.57 -6.60
CA SER A 21 -6.45 3.20 -8.01
C SER A 21 -6.10 4.43 -8.84
N ALA A 22 -5.06 4.32 -9.66
CA ALA A 22 -4.65 5.38 -10.56
C ALA A 22 -5.66 5.52 -11.71
N VAL A 23 -6.07 6.76 -11.97
CA VAL A 23 -6.97 7.11 -13.09
C VAL A 23 -6.20 7.16 -14.42
N GLU A 24 -4.91 7.54 -14.37
CA GLU A 24 -4.08 7.70 -15.57
C GLU A 24 -3.50 6.36 -16.06
N PRO A 25 -3.66 6.00 -17.36
CA PRO A 25 -3.24 4.68 -17.88
C PRO A 25 -1.73 4.44 -17.91
N LEU A 26 -0.91 5.50 -17.91
CA LEU A 26 0.54 5.39 -17.86
C LEU A 26 1.05 5.02 -16.45
N GLY A 27 0.20 5.20 -15.44
CA GLY A 27 0.55 5.04 -14.03
C GLY A 27 1.44 6.18 -13.52
N THR A 28 1.26 6.55 -12.26
CA THR A 28 2.09 7.56 -11.62
C THR A 28 3.22 6.89 -10.85
N SER A 29 4.41 7.49 -10.85
CA SER A 29 5.50 7.10 -9.94
C SER A 29 5.30 7.76 -8.58
N GLY A 30 5.58 7.05 -7.49
CA GLY A 30 5.39 7.61 -6.16
C GLY A 30 6.24 6.94 -5.10
N LEU A 31 6.31 7.59 -3.94
CA LEU A 31 6.80 7.00 -2.70
C LEU A 31 5.61 6.43 -1.94
N ILE A 32 5.66 5.15 -1.59
CA ILE A 32 4.65 4.50 -0.76
C ILE A 32 5.29 4.23 0.60
N ARG A 33 4.56 4.60 1.66
CA ARG A 33 4.94 4.35 3.04
C ARG A 33 3.76 3.70 3.75
N THR A 34 4.00 2.55 4.34
CA THR A 34 3.02 1.78 5.11
C THR A 34 3.47 1.70 6.55
N ILE A 35 2.62 2.11 7.46
CA ILE A 35 2.86 2.07 8.90
C ILE A 35 1.86 1.09 9.49
N ASN A 36 2.35 -0.02 10.04
CA ASN A 36 1.53 -1.03 10.71
C ASN A 36 1.65 -0.85 12.22
N PHE A 37 0.57 -0.45 12.89
CA PHE A 37 0.55 -0.32 14.35
C PHE A 37 0.13 -1.60 15.06
N SER A 38 -0.43 -2.56 14.33
CA SER A 38 -0.94 -3.79 14.91
C SER A 38 0.16 -4.79 15.23
N GLY A 39 -0.19 -5.78 16.05
CA GLY A 39 0.62 -6.97 16.30
C GLY A 39 0.61 -7.98 15.13
N GLU A 40 -0.01 -7.64 14.00
CA GLU A 40 -0.33 -8.56 12.92
C GLU A 40 0.60 -8.38 11.72
N LEU A 41 0.81 -9.45 10.96
CA LEU A 41 1.50 -9.37 9.68
C LEU A 41 0.53 -8.87 8.60
N ILE A 42 0.93 -7.86 7.84
CA ILE A 42 0.18 -7.42 6.65
C ILE A 42 1.04 -7.54 5.41
N ARG A 43 0.39 -7.66 4.25
CA ARG A 43 1.03 -7.56 2.95
C ARG A 43 0.53 -6.33 2.21
N LEU A 44 1.46 -5.46 1.84
CA LEU A 44 1.20 -4.41 0.87
C LEU A 44 1.30 -5.02 -0.54
N VAL A 45 0.30 -4.76 -1.37
CA VAL A 45 0.24 -5.19 -2.77
C VAL A 45 0.10 -3.97 -3.67
N VAL A 46 1.04 -3.79 -4.58
CA VAL A 46 1.03 -2.70 -5.57
C VAL A 46 1.04 -3.29 -6.96
N THR A 47 -0.06 -3.12 -7.71
CA THR A 47 -0.09 -3.49 -9.13
C THR A 47 0.43 -2.34 -9.98
N ARG A 48 0.95 -2.67 -11.16
CA ARG A 48 1.63 -1.70 -12.03
C ARG A 48 1.10 -1.78 -13.46
N TYR A 49 1.04 -0.63 -14.11
CA TYR A 49 0.69 -0.54 -15.53
C TYR A 49 1.82 -1.06 -16.44
N ALA A 50 1.56 -1.09 -17.74
CA ALA A 50 2.49 -1.51 -18.79
C ALA A 50 2.98 -2.96 -18.67
N GLY A 51 2.20 -3.84 -18.02
CA GLY A 51 2.55 -5.25 -17.86
C GLY A 51 3.73 -5.49 -16.90
N LEU A 52 4.10 -4.49 -16.11
CA LEU A 52 5.14 -4.63 -15.09
C LEU A 52 4.64 -5.53 -13.94
N PRO A 53 5.53 -6.35 -13.34
CA PRO A 53 5.14 -7.25 -12.26
C PRO A 53 4.67 -6.45 -11.03
N PRO A 54 3.73 -7.00 -10.24
CA PRO A 54 3.32 -6.37 -8.99
C PRO A 54 4.47 -6.35 -7.98
N VAL A 55 4.40 -5.40 -7.06
CA VAL A 55 5.28 -5.36 -5.88
C VAL A 55 4.46 -5.84 -4.69
N GLU A 56 4.93 -6.90 -4.04
CA GLU A 56 4.35 -7.44 -2.83
C GLU A 56 5.39 -7.39 -1.71
N VAL A 57 5.03 -6.76 -0.59
CA VAL A 57 5.91 -6.65 0.56
C VAL A 57 5.16 -6.97 1.83
N ASP A 58 5.72 -7.90 2.60
CA ASP A 58 5.25 -8.20 3.94
C ASP A 58 5.77 -7.12 4.91
N VAL A 59 4.85 -6.45 5.59
CA VAL A 59 5.14 -5.44 6.59
C VAL A 59 4.85 -6.04 7.96
N SER A 60 5.92 -6.26 8.72
CA SER A 60 5.87 -6.88 10.05
C SER A 60 4.98 -6.10 11.01
N ALA A 61 4.59 -6.77 12.10
CA ALA A 61 3.92 -6.17 13.23
C ALA A 61 4.70 -4.95 13.79
N ALA A 62 3.97 -3.92 14.21
CA ALA A 62 4.52 -2.71 14.84
C ALA A 62 5.71 -2.09 14.07
N SER A 63 5.65 -2.10 12.74
CA SER A 63 6.75 -1.67 11.87
C SER A 63 6.30 -0.74 10.77
N GLU A 64 7.28 -0.09 10.15
CA GLU A 64 7.09 0.80 9.03
C GLU A 64 7.93 0.34 7.85
N TYR A 65 7.36 0.46 6.65
CA TYR A 65 8.05 0.17 5.41
C TYR A 65 7.81 1.29 4.39
N SER A 66 8.87 1.69 3.67
CA SER A 66 8.76 2.67 2.59
C SER A 66 9.63 2.34 1.40
N PHE A 67 9.14 2.64 0.19
CA PHE A 67 9.85 2.41 -1.06
C PHE A 67 9.27 3.27 -2.19
N ALA A 68 10.11 3.59 -3.16
CA ALA A 68 9.68 4.25 -4.39
C ALA A 68 9.29 3.20 -5.43
N VAL A 69 8.20 3.46 -6.17
CA VAL A 69 7.73 2.59 -7.24
C VAL A 69 7.12 3.41 -8.38
N GLY A 70 7.43 3.01 -9.61
CA GLY A 70 6.93 3.63 -10.84
C GLY A 70 5.67 2.97 -11.38
N ASN A 71 4.91 3.68 -12.22
CA ASN A 71 3.77 3.13 -12.97
C ASN A 71 2.70 2.46 -12.08
N ILE A 72 2.40 3.03 -10.92
CA ILE A 72 1.42 2.49 -9.98
C ILE A 72 0.04 2.44 -10.66
N GLN A 73 -0.62 1.28 -10.58
CA GLN A 73 -1.99 1.08 -11.00
C GLN A 73 -2.93 1.00 -9.80
N THR A 74 -2.70 0.08 -8.86
CA THR A 74 -3.46 -0.02 -7.62
C THR A 74 -2.55 -0.22 -6.43
N ILE A 75 -3.02 0.17 -5.25
CA ILE A 75 -2.36 -0.14 -3.97
C ILE A 75 -3.42 -0.72 -3.03
N GLY A 76 -3.11 -1.87 -2.44
CA GLY A 76 -3.96 -2.54 -1.47
C GLY A 76 -3.17 -3.14 -0.32
N ILE A 77 -3.88 -3.46 0.76
CA ILE A 77 -3.33 -4.13 1.94
C ILE A 77 -4.15 -5.39 2.20
N LEU A 78 -3.44 -6.48 2.48
CA LEU A 78 -3.98 -7.77 2.89
C LEU A 78 -3.52 -8.08 4.31
N ASN A 79 -4.47 -8.35 5.21
CA ASN A 79 -4.15 -8.84 6.54
C ASN A 79 -3.81 -10.35 6.48
N LEU A 80 -2.58 -10.70 6.82
CA LEU A 80 -2.08 -12.09 6.89
C LEU A 80 -2.03 -12.62 8.32
N GLY A 81 -2.38 -11.80 9.31
CA GLY A 81 -2.39 -12.13 10.71
C GLY A 81 -3.66 -12.83 11.19
N GLY A 82 -3.70 -13.14 12.49
CA GLY A 82 -4.82 -13.78 13.18
C GLY A 82 -5.73 -12.81 13.91
N GLY A 83 -5.32 -11.54 14.07
CA GLY A 83 -6.07 -10.45 14.69
C GLY A 83 -6.39 -9.30 13.73
N ILE A 84 -6.99 -8.23 14.26
CA ILE A 84 -7.29 -7.02 13.48
C ILE A 84 -5.98 -6.27 13.18
N ALA A 85 -5.69 -6.08 11.89
CA ALA A 85 -4.59 -5.25 11.44
C ALA A 85 -5.04 -3.78 11.33
N SER A 86 -4.18 -2.85 11.74
CA SER A 86 -4.47 -1.42 11.67
C SER A 86 -3.22 -0.60 11.47
N GLY A 87 -3.38 0.55 10.81
CA GLY A 87 -2.24 1.36 10.40
C GLY A 87 -2.60 2.53 9.50
N PHE A 88 -1.57 3.09 8.88
CA PHE A 88 -1.71 4.11 7.85
C PHE A 88 -0.96 3.73 6.58
N LEU A 89 -1.54 4.15 5.45
CA LEU A 89 -0.92 4.17 4.15
C LEU A 89 -0.73 5.63 3.72
N GLU A 90 0.51 5.99 3.42
CA GLU A 90 0.88 7.28 2.87
C GLU A 90 1.42 7.07 1.45
N ILE A 91 0.87 7.82 0.49
CA ILE A 91 1.26 7.74 -0.93
C ILE A 91 1.60 9.14 -1.39
N SER A 92 2.84 9.37 -1.81
CA SER A 92 3.33 10.68 -2.26
C SER A 92 3.73 10.62 -3.73
N PHE A 93 3.12 11.46 -4.55
CA PHE A 93 3.42 11.55 -5.99
C PHE A 93 4.20 12.84 -6.30
N PRO A 94 5.32 12.75 -7.04
CA PRO A 94 6.05 13.91 -7.51
C PRO A 94 5.19 14.66 -8.53
N GLY A 95 5.26 16.00 -8.44
CA GLY A 95 4.43 16.91 -9.19
C GLY A 95 4.92 17.30 -10.56
#